data_AF-X0W3F1-F1
#
_entry.id   AF-X0W3F1-F1
#
_cell.length_a   1.000
_cell.length_b   1.000
_cell.length_c   1.000
_cell.angle_alpha   90.00
_cell.angle_beta   90.00
_cell.angle_gamma   90.00
#
_symmetry.space_group_name_H-M   'P 1'
#
loop_
_entity.id
_entity.type
_entity.pdbx_description
1 polymer ?
#
loop_
_entity_poly.entity_id
_entity_poly.type
_entity_poly.pdbx_seq_one_letter_code
_entity_poly.pdbx_strand_id
1 'polypeptide(L)'
;ASIRLLDEPKATVKQLCEHIQGPDFPTEAEIITPRKEIIEIYRHGNGSIKMRAVYKKEHNEIVVTALPHQISGTKILEQIATQMRAKKLPMVMDLRDESDHENPTRLIIIPRSNRVDIERLMNHLFATTDLEKSYRINFNVIGINGKPQVKPLNIMLNEWLVFRAATIRRRLQFCLDKVSDRLHILSGLMIVFLNIDKVIQIIRNEDKPKSVLIKKFKLSNIQAEAILELKLRSLAKLEELKIKAEQDELTQEKEELEK
;
A
#
# COMPACT_ATOMS: atom_id res chain seq x y z
N ALA A 1 4.66 7.81 -10.34
CA ALA A 1 3.57 7.54 -11.30
C ALA A 1 2.22 8.08 -10.83
N SER A 2 1.70 7.69 -9.66
CA SER A 2 0.39 8.20 -9.20
C SER A 2 0.37 9.71 -8.99
N ILE A 3 1.43 10.29 -8.41
CA ILE A 3 1.59 11.76 -8.29
C ILE A 3 1.60 12.42 -9.68
N ARG A 4 2.36 11.86 -10.62
CA ARG A 4 2.39 12.33 -12.02
C ARG A 4 0.99 12.38 -12.65
N LEU A 5 0.08 11.45 -12.33
CA LEU A 5 -1.31 11.48 -12.79
C LEU A 5 -2.19 12.51 -12.07
N LEU A 6 -1.84 12.89 -10.83
CA LEU A 6 -2.51 14.00 -10.14
C LEU A 6 -2.12 15.34 -10.79
N ASP A 7 -0.84 15.53 -11.08
CA ASP A 7 -0.32 16.76 -11.71
C ASP A 7 -0.71 16.85 -13.19
N GLU A 8 -0.62 15.73 -13.92
CA GLU A 8 -0.92 15.62 -15.34
C GLU A 8 -1.91 14.46 -15.62
N PRO A 9 -3.24 14.69 -15.52
CA PRO A 9 -4.25 13.64 -15.67
C PRO A 9 -4.28 12.96 -17.05
N LYS A 10 -3.72 13.60 -18.07
CA LYS A 10 -3.62 13.08 -19.44
C LYS A 10 -2.30 12.36 -19.73
N ALA A 11 -1.48 12.10 -18.70
CA ALA A 11 -0.20 11.42 -18.86
C ALA A 11 -0.39 10.06 -19.56
N THR A 12 0.42 9.85 -20.60
CA THR A 12 0.40 8.62 -21.38
C THR A 12 1.08 7.47 -20.63
N VAL A 13 0.75 6.22 -20.97
CA VAL A 13 1.39 5.02 -20.38
C VAL A 13 2.92 5.10 -20.48
N LYS A 14 3.46 5.62 -21.59
CA LYS A 14 4.90 5.79 -21.78
C LYS A 14 5.53 6.71 -20.72
N GLN A 15 4.89 7.84 -20.42
CA GLN A 15 5.33 8.77 -19.36
C GLN A 15 5.19 8.13 -17.98
N LEU A 16 4.15 7.33 -17.74
CA LEU A 16 4.01 6.58 -16.48
C LEU A 16 5.15 5.56 -16.31
N CYS A 17 5.57 4.92 -17.41
CA CYS A 17 6.68 3.99 -17.45
C CYS A 17 8.07 4.65 -17.36
N GLU A 18 8.17 5.98 -17.28
CA GLU A 18 9.41 6.65 -16.87
C GLU A 18 9.67 6.44 -15.37
N HIS A 19 8.60 6.37 -14.58
CA HIS A 19 8.66 6.08 -13.14
C HIS A 19 8.52 4.60 -12.82
N ILE A 20 7.70 3.86 -13.57
CA ILE A 20 7.48 2.42 -13.38
C ILE A 20 8.25 1.67 -14.44
N GLN A 21 9.41 1.12 -14.07
CA GLN A 21 10.28 0.41 -15.02
C GLN A 21 9.69 -0.93 -15.49
N GLY A 22 9.00 -1.62 -14.59
CA GLY A 22 8.47 -2.97 -14.80
C GLY A 22 7.97 -3.55 -13.48
N PRO A 23 7.60 -4.84 -13.44
CA PRO A 23 7.35 -5.53 -12.20
C PRO A 23 8.61 -5.62 -11.35
N ASP A 24 8.43 -5.51 -10.03
CA ASP A 24 9.48 -5.66 -9.03
C ASP A 24 9.19 -6.93 -8.23
N PHE A 25 9.87 -8.02 -8.60
CA PHE A 25 9.70 -9.30 -7.92
C PHE A 25 10.62 -9.36 -6.70
N PRO A 26 10.25 -10.10 -5.64
CA PRO A 26 11.08 -10.25 -4.45
C PRO A 26 12.25 -11.23 -4.70
N THR A 27 13.11 -10.90 -5.64
CA THR A 27 14.34 -11.62 -6.00
C THR A 27 15.27 -10.68 -6.76
N GLU A 28 16.58 -10.89 -6.67
CA GLU A 28 17.58 -10.16 -7.44
C GLU A 28 17.74 -10.66 -8.88
N ALA A 29 16.92 -11.64 -9.30
CA ALA A 29 16.93 -12.15 -10.66
C ALA A 29 16.51 -11.09 -11.70
N GLU A 30 17.12 -11.14 -12.88
CA GLU A 30 16.95 -10.12 -13.90
C GLU A 30 15.67 -10.34 -14.72
N ILE A 31 14.98 -9.25 -15.05
CA ILE A 31 13.95 -9.25 -16.09
C ILE A 31 14.62 -8.95 -17.42
N ILE A 32 14.59 -9.91 -18.34
CA ILE A 32 15.25 -9.80 -19.67
C ILE A 32 14.31 -9.28 -20.77
N THR A 33 13.02 -9.12 -20.46
CA THR A 33 12.03 -8.63 -21.42
C THR A 33 12.36 -7.19 -21.85
N PRO A 34 12.42 -6.90 -23.16
CA PRO A 34 12.70 -5.56 -23.65
C PRO A 34 11.73 -4.52 -23.11
N ARG A 35 12.23 -3.32 -22.81
CA ARG A 35 11.40 -2.22 -22.28
C ARG A 35 10.19 -1.87 -23.16
N LYS A 36 10.34 -2.01 -24.49
CA LYS A 36 9.23 -1.78 -25.44
C LYS A 36 8.08 -2.76 -25.20
N GLU A 37 8.37 -4.03 -24.98
CA GLU A 37 7.37 -5.06 -24.70
C GLU A 37 6.70 -4.81 -23.35
N ILE A 38 7.46 -4.44 -22.31
CA ILE A 38 6.91 -4.08 -21.00
C ILE A 38 5.89 -2.94 -21.11
N ILE A 39 6.17 -1.91 -21.91
CA ILE A 39 5.25 -0.79 -22.14
C ILE A 39 3.97 -1.27 -22.83
N GLU A 40 4.06 -2.15 -23.83
CA GLU A 40 2.87 -2.70 -24.50
C GLU A 40 2.04 -3.59 -23.55
N ILE A 41 2.69 -4.35 -22.67
CA ILE A 41 2.00 -5.11 -21.62
C ILE A 41 1.20 -4.17 -20.71
N TYR A 42 1.80 -3.04 -20.29
CA TYR A 42 1.08 -2.04 -19.49
C TYR A 42 -0.03 -1.32 -20.26
N ARG A 43 0.09 -1.18 -21.59
CA ARG A 43 -0.93 -0.58 -22.46
C ARG A 43 -2.12 -1.50 -22.70
N HIS A 44 -1.91 -2.81 -22.83
CA HIS A 44 -2.97 -3.77 -23.09
C HIS A 44 -3.51 -4.43 -21.80
N GLY A 45 -2.71 -4.43 -20.74
CA GLY A 45 -3.02 -5.11 -19.48
C GLY A 45 -2.86 -6.63 -19.53
N ASN A 46 -2.22 -7.16 -20.57
CA ASN A 46 -1.92 -8.59 -20.70
C ASN A 46 -0.56 -8.81 -21.39
N GLY A 47 0.04 -9.97 -21.15
CA GLY A 47 1.25 -10.38 -21.84
C GLY A 47 2.09 -11.37 -21.04
N SER A 48 3.40 -11.36 -21.27
CA SER A 48 4.34 -12.26 -20.62
C SER A 48 5.66 -11.54 -20.35
N ILE A 49 6.24 -11.75 -19.17
CA ILE A 49 7.59 -11.27 -18.84
C ILE A 49 8.49 -12.45 -18.56
N LYS A 50 9.73 -12.38 -19.04
CA LYS A 50 10.76 -13.38 -18.79
C LYS A 50 11.72 -12.88 -17.73
N MET A 51 11.97 -13.72 -16.74
CA MET A 51 13.03 -13.51 -15.77
C MET A 51 14.10 -14.58 -15.93
N ARG A 52 15.34 -14.20 -15.64
CA ARG A 52 16.52 -15.04 -15.76
C ARG A 52 17.34 -14.98 -14.47
N ALA A 53 17.86 -16.14 -14.06
CA ALA A 53 18.74 -16.26 -12.92
C ALA A 53 20.02 -15.43 -13.11
N VAL A 54 20.52 -14.84 -12.02
CA VAL A 54 21.81 -14.15 -12.00
C VAL A 54 22.87 -15.16 -11.59
N TYR A 55 23.97 -15.17 -12.34
CA TYR A 55 25.11 -16.03 -12.07
C TYR A 55 26.41 -15.23 -12.13
N LYS A 56 27.41 -15.71 -11.41
CA LYS A 56 28.79 -15.22 -11.44
C LYS A 56 29.72 -16.37 -11.77
N LYS A 57 30.83 -16.05 -12.43
CA LYS A 57 31.92 -17.00 -12.67
C LYS A 57 32.96 -16.84 -11.57
N GLU A 58 33.15 -17.87 -10.77
CA GLU A 58 34.19 -17.92 -9.74
C GLU A 58 35.20 -19.00 -10.12
N HIS A 59 36.41 -18.60 -10.52
CA HIS A 59 37.43 -19.50 -11.06
C HIS A 59 36.93 -20.32 -12.26
N ASN A 60 36.57 -21.58 -12.01
CA ASN A 60 36.05 -22.55 -12.98
C ASN A 60 34.58 -22.88 -12.77
N GLU A 61 33.95 -22.33 -11.75
CA GLU A 61 32.61 -22.69 -11.33
C GLU A 61 31.62 -21.59 -11.73
N ILE A 62 30.39 -22.02 -12.00
CA ILE A 62 29.29 -21.11 -12.24
C ILE A 62 28.46 -21.10 -10.96
N VAL A 63 28.42 -19.95 -10.30
CA VAL A 63 27.69 -19.74 -9.05
C VAL A 63 26.43 -18.95 -9.36
N VAL A 64 25.28 -19.59 -9.26
CA VAL A 64 23.97 -18.94 -9.41
C VAL A 64 23.60 -18.33 -8.05
N THR A 65 23.49 -17.00 -8.01
CA THR A 65 23.26 -16.23 -6.79
C THR A 65 21.81 -15.82 -6.60
N ALA A 66 21.05 -15.69 -7.69
CA ALA A 66 19.64 -15.31 -7.62
C ALA A 66 18.81 -16.11 -8.61
N LEU A 67 17.66 -16.61 -8.15
CA LEU A 67 16.74 -17.39 -8.96
C LEU A 67 15.48 -16.59 -9.32
N PRO A 68 14.85 -16.86 -10.47
CA PRO A 68 13.59 -16.21 -10.78
C PRO A 68 12.49 -16.50 -9.74
N HIS A 69 11.50 -15.61 -9.65
CA HIS A 69 10.47 -15.66 -8.62
C HIS A 69 9.69 -16.99 -8.56
N GLN A 70 9.44 -17.52 -7.36
CA GLN A 70 8.73 -18.80 -7.14
C GLN A 70 9.40 -19.99 -7.83
N ILE A 71 10.74 -20.05 -7.81
CA ILE A 71 11.50 -21.20 -8.28
C ILE A 71 12.34 -21.74 -7.13
N SER A 72 12.29 -23.07 -6.95
CA SER A 72 13.09 -23.77 -5.96
C SER A 72 14.42 -24.18 -6.59
N GLY A 73 15.53 -23.96 -5.88
CA GLY A 73 16.86 -24.41 -6.30
C GLY A 73 16.93 -25.92 -6.48
N THR A 74 16.30 -26.69 -5.59
CA THR A 74 16.22 -28.16 -5.68
C THR A 74 15.59 -28.62 -7.00
N LYS A 75 14.50 -27.97 -7.43
CA LYS A 75 13.83 -28.30 -8.70
C LYS A 75 14.74 -28.04 -9.91
N ILE A 76 15.52 -26.96 -9.89
CA ILE A 76 16.50 -26.68 -10.94
C ILE A 76 17.59 -27.75 -10.95
N LEU A 77 18.13 -28.12 -9.80
CA LEU A 77 19.15 -29.17 -9.69
C LEU A 77 18.62 -30.51 -10.23
N GLU A 78 17.38 -30.88 -9.92
CA GLU A 78 16.73 -32.08 -10.47
C GLU A 78 16.59 -32.02 -11.99
N GLN A 79 16.22 -30.88 -12.56
CA GLN A 79 16.13 -30.68 -14.01
C GLN A 79 17.49 -30.87 -14.68
N ILE A 80 18.54 -30.23 -14.14
CA ILE A 80 19.89 -30.34 -14.70
C ILE A 80 20.43 -31.77 -14.53
N ALA A 81 20.26 -32.40 -13.36
CA ALA A 81 20.65 -33.78 -13.12
C ALA A 81 19.93 -34.77 -14.06
N THR A 82 18.67 -34.52 -14.40
CA THR A 82 17.92 -35.32 -15.37
C THR A 82 18.50 -35.18 -16.78
N GLN A 83 18.91 -33.98 -17.18
CA GLN A 83 19.59 -33.77 -18.46
C GLN A 83 20.99 -34.40 -18.51
N MET A 84 21.72 -34.41 -17.39
CA MET A 84 23.01 -35.10 -17.27
C MET A 84 22.85 -36.62 -17.43
N ARG A 85 21.85 -37.23 -16.75
CA ARG A 85 21.53 -38.66 -16.89
C ARG A 85 21.12 -39.04 -18.32
N ALA A 86 20.42 -38.13 -19.01
CA ALA A 86 20.06 -38.28 -20.42
C ALA A 86 21.25 -38.04 -21.39
N LYS A 87 22.47 -37.84 -20.89
CA LYS A 87 23.69 -37.53 -21.66
C LYS A 87 23.59 -36.28 -22.53
N LYS A 88 22.67 -35.36 -22.25
CA LYS A 88 22.49 -34.09 -22.99
C LYS A 88 23.49 -33.02 -22.56
N LEU A 89 24.02 -33.13 -21.34
CA LEU A 89 24.98 -32.18 -20.74
C LEU A 89 26.34 -32.86 -20.45
N PRO A 90 27.13 -33.27 -21.46
CA PRO A 90 28.46 -33.86 -21.22
C PRO A 90 29.48 -32.83 -20.69
N MET A 91 29.18 -31.55 -20.85
CA MET A 91 30.00 -30.41 -20.45
C MET A 91 29.93 -30.10 -18.95
N VAL A 92 28.90 -30.57 -18.25
CA VAL A 92 28.76 -30.43 -16.79
C VAL A 92 29.31 -31.68 -16.12
N MET A 93 30.14 -31.51 -15.10
CA MET A 93 30.73 -32.58 -14.30
C MET A 93 29.89 -32.89 -13.07
N ASP A 94 29.56 -31.84 -12.32
CA ASP A 94 28.93 -31.95 -11.00
C ASP A 94 28.04 -30.72 -10.74
N LEU A 95 27.09 -30.88 -9.81
CA LEU A 95 26.11 -29.87 -9.40
C LEU A 95 25.98 -29.90 -7.88
N ARG A 96 26.04 -28.74 -7.22
CA ARG A 96 25.95 -28.65 -5.76
C ARG A 96 25.02 -27.54 -5.32
N ASP A 97 24.29 -27.80 -4.24
CA ASP A 97 23.58 -26.77 -3.49
C ASP A 97 24.44 -26.40 -2.29
N GLU A 98 24.97 -25.18 -2.28
CA GLU A 98 25.72 -24.60 -1.16
C GLU A 98 24.95 -23.42 -0.56
N SER A 99 23.61 -23.46 -0.64
CA SER A 99 22.75 -22.45 0.00
C SER A 99 22.78 -22.61 1.52
N ASP A 100 23.04 -21.51 2.22
CA ASP A 100 23.12 -21.44 3.69
C ASP A 100 22.34 -20.23 4.22
N HIS A 101 22.50 -19.89 5.50
CA HIS A 101 21.82 -18.73 6.10
C HIS A 101 22.37 -17.40 5.58
N GLU A 102 23.66 -17.33 5.21
CA GLU A 102 24.30 -16.09 4.73
C GLU A 102 24.04 -15.86 3.23
N ASN A 103 23.94 -16.94 2.46
CA ASN A 103 23.69 -17.01 1.03
C ASN A 103 22.42 -17.83 0.79
N PRO A 104 21.23 -17.19 0.81
CA PRO A 104 19.94 -17.88 0.67
C PRO A 104 19.82 -18.70 -0.62
N THR A 105 20.61 -18.39 -1.64
CA THR A 105 20.62 -19.12 -2.91
C THR A 105 22.03 -19.15 -3.48
N ARG A 106 22.65 -20.33 -3.44
CA ARG A 106 23.99 -20.54 -4.00
C ARG A 106 24.07 -21.91 -4.66
N LEU A 107 23.70 -21.97 -5.93
CA LEU A 107 23.81 -23.20 -6.73
C LEU A 107 25.10 -23.18 -7.54
N ILE A 108 25.91 -24.23 -7.41
CA ILE A 108 27.18 -24.36 -8.10
C ILE A 108 27.05 -25.38 -9.23
N ILE A 109 27.45 -24.96 -10.42
CA ILE A 109 27.56 -25.81 -11.60
C ILE A 109 29.03 -25.92 -11.97
N ILE A 110 29.57 -27.14 -11.88
CA ILE A 110 30.98 -27.41 -12.15
C ILE A 110 31.12 -27.95 -13.59
N PRO A 111 31.75 -27.21 -14.51
CA PRO A 111 32.02 -27.70 -15.85
C PRO A 111 33.14 -28.75 -15.85
N ARG A 112 33.17 -29.61 -16.86
CA ARG A 112 34.18 -30.69 -16.98
C ARG A 112 35.61 -30.19 -17.17
N SER A 113 35.79 -29.02 -17.80
CA SER A 113 37.11 -28.44 -18.03
C SER A 113 37.03 -26.93 -18.22
N ASN A 114 38.14 -26.23 -18.02
CA ASN A 114 38.25 -24.77 -18.20
C ASN A 114 38.02 -24.32 -19.65
N ARG A 115 38.06 -25.25 -20.60
CA ARG A 115 37.85 -24.99 -22.04
C ARG A 115 36.36 -24.96 -22.42
N VAL A 116 35.46 -25.31 -21.50
CA VAL A 116 34.02 -25.26 -21.75
C VAL A 116 33.59 -23.81 -21.86
N ASP A 117 32.88 -23.49 -22.93
CA ASP A 117 32.21 -22.20 -23.11
C ASP A 117 31.03 -22.10 -22.15
N ILE A 118 31.22 -21.31 -21.09
CA ILE A 118 30.25 -21.10 -20.02
C ILE A 118 29.02 -20.36 -20.54
N GLU A 119 29.17 -19.40 -21.44
CA GLU A 119 28.04 -18.64 -21.98
C GLU A 119 27.13 -19.57 -22.79
N ARG A 120 27.71 -20.43 -23.62
CA ARG A 120 26.94 -21.41 -24.39
C ARG A 120 26.26 -22.45 -23.49
N LEU A 121 26.92 -22.90 -22.43
CA LEU A 121 26.32 -23.77 -21.42
C LEU A 121 25.13 -23.08 -20.75
N MET A 122 25.30 -21.86 -20.26
CA MET A 122 24.24 -21.11 -19.58
C MET A 122 23.07 -20.80 -20.51
N ASN A 123 23.33 -20.41 -21.75
CA ASN A 123 22.27 -20.21 -22.75
C ASN A 123 21.44 -21.47 -22.99
N HIS A 124 22.08 -22.65 -23.01
CA HIS A 124 21.35 -23.91 -23.10
C HIS A 124 20.53 -24.22 -21.84
N LEU A 125 21.09 -23.93 -20.65
CA LEU A 125 20.39 -24.12 -19.39
C LEU A 125 19.19 -23.18 -19.25
N PHE A 126 19.32 -21.91 -19.63
CA PHE A 126 18.19 -20.97 -19.68
C PHE A 126 17.08 -21.46 -20.61
N ALA A 127 17.42 -22.05 -21.75
CA ALA A 127 16.40 -22.53 -22.69
C ALA A 127 15.68 -23.81 -22.24
N THR A 128 16.28 -24.62 -21.35
CA THR A 128 15.81 -25.97 -21.04
C THR A 128 15.46 -26.20 -19.56
N THR A 129 15.75 -25.23 -18.69
CA THR A 129 15.50 -25.31 -17.25
C THR A 129 14.76 -24.07 -16.75
N ASP A 130 14.28 -24.15 -15.51
CA ASP A 130 13.62 -23.05 -14.81
C ASP A 130 14.59 -21.91 -14.42
N LEU A 131 15.88 -21.95 -14.82
CA LEU A 131 16.79 -20.80 -14.69
C LEU A 131 16.34 -19.58 -15.51
N GLU A 132 15.53 -19.78 -16.56
CA GLU A 132 14.74 -18.73 -17.20
C GLU A 132 13.26 -19.12 -17.16
N LYS A 133 12.40 -18.23 -16.66
CA LYS A 133 10.96 -18.50 -16.53
C LYS A 133 10.14 -17.36 -17.09
N SER A 134 9.08 -17.75 -17.80
CA SER A 134 8.06 -16.82 -18.30
C SER A 134 6.90 -16.69 -17.32
N TYR A 135 6.53 -15.47 -16.99
CA TYR A 135 5.43 -15.09 -16.10
C TYR A 135 4.33 -14.46 -16.92
N ARG A 136 3.16 -15.09 -16.92
CA ARG A 136 1.97 -14.55 -17.58
C ARG A 136 1.43 -13.37 -16.78
N ILE A 137 1.18 -12.27 -17.46
CA ILE A 137 0.58 -11.05 -16.91
C ILE A 137 -0.84 -10.93 -17.46
N ASN A 138 -1.80 -10.71 -16.55
CA ASN A 138 -3.17 -10.39 -16.89
C ASN A 138 -3.76 -9.51 -15.79
N PHE A 139 -3.98 -8.23 -16.08
CA PHE A 139 -4.56 -7.24 -15.17
C PHE A 139 -6.09 -7.32 -15.16
N ASN A 140 -6.62 -8.52 -15.00
CA ASN A 140 -8.05 -8.71 -14.80
C ASN A 140 -8.39 -8.42 -13.34
N VAL A 141 -9.05 -7.29 -13.10
CA VAL A 141 -9.38 -6.79 -11.76
C VAL A 141 -10.83 -6.32 -11.70
N ILE A 142 -11.40 -6.28 -10.49
CA ILE A 142 -12.73 -5.73 -10.26
C ILE A 142 -12.59 -4.21 -10.11
N GLY A 143 -13.31 -3.46 -10.95
CA GLY A 143 -13.32 -2.01 -10.90
C GLY A 143 -14.20 -1.44 -9.78
N ILE A 144 -14.18 -0.11 -9.64
CA ILE A 144 -15.10 0.62 -8.75
C ILE A 144 -16.58 0.34 -9.09
N ASN A 145 -16.87 0.01 -10.35
CA ASN A 145 -18.20 -0.37 -10.83
C ASN A 145 -18.63 -1.80 -10.45
N GLY A 146 -17.81 -2.55 -9.71
CA GLY A 146 -18.10 -3.92 -9.29
C GLY A 146 -18.01 -4.97 -10.40
N LYS A 147 -17.54 -4.61 -11.60
CA LYS A 147 -17.42 -5.52 -12.74
C LYS A 147 -15.96 -5.92 -12.98
N PRO A 148 -15.68 -7.21 -13.32
CA PRO A 148 -14.34 -7.64 -13.71
C PRO A 148 -14.00 -7.11 -15.10
N GLN A 149 -12.78 -6.58 -15.26
CA GLN A 149 -12.27 -6.10 -16.53
C GLN A 149 -10.75 -6.16 -16.57
N VAL A 150 -10.17 -6.43 -17.75
CA VAL A 150 -8.74 -6.25 -17.99
C VAL A 150 -8.46 -4.77 -18.12
N LYS A 151 -7.66 -4.20 -17.20
CA LYS A 151 -7.39 -2.76 -17.14
C LYS A 151 -5.93 -2.46 -17.42
N PRO A 152 -5.63 -1.56 -18.37
CA PRO A 152 -4.28 -1.07 -18.58
C PRO A 152 -3.84 -0.17 -17.42
N LEU A 153 -2.53 0.05 -17.33
CA LEU A 153 -1.89 0.72 -16.18
C LEU A 153 -2.47 2.12 -15.90
N ASN A 154 -2.72 2.91 -16.95
CA ASN A 154 -3.27 4.25 -16.82
C ASN A 154 -4.70 4.25 -16.24
N ILE A 155 -5.55 3.35 -16.72
CA ILE A 155 -6.94 3.22 -16.22
C ILE A 155 -6.91 2.72 -14.78
N MET A 156 -6.08 1.72 -14.48
CA MET A 156 -5.95 1.17 -13.14
C MET A 156 -5.51 2.22 -12.12
N LEU A 157 -4.46 3.00 -12.43
CA LEU A 157 -3.98 4.07 -11.54
C LEU A 157 -5.00 5.19 -11.38
N ASN A 158 -5.71 5.58 -12.45
CA ASN A 158 -6.74 6.62 -12.36
C ASN A 158 -7.91 6.17 -11.47
N GLU A 159 -8.42 4.95 -11.66
CA GLU A 159 -9.45 4.42 -10.77
C GLU A 159 -8.96 4.32 -9.33
N TRP A 160 -7.72 3.88 -9.11
CA TRP A 160 -7.16 3.86 -7.76
C TRP A 160 -7.08 5.26 -7.15
N LEU A 161 -6.74 6.30 -7.93
CA LEU A 161 -6.74 7.68 -7.46
C LEU A 161 -8.14 8.19 -7.11
N VAL A 162 -9.16 7.87 -7.92
CA VAL A 162 -10.56 8.18 -7.62
C VAL A 162 -11.00 7.51 -6.31
N PHE A 163 -10.69 6.22 -6.16
CA PHE A 163 -10.95 5.48 -4.92
C PHE A 163 -10.22 6.10 -3.72
N ARG A 164 -8.95 6.47 -3.89
CA ARG A 164 -8.12 7.05 -2.83
C ARG A 164 -8.65 8.42 -2.41
N ALA A 165 -9.01 9.27 -3.36
CA ALA A 165 -9.61 10.59 -3.10
C ALA A 165 -10.95 10.44 -2.36
N ALA A 166 -11.82 9.52 -2.78
CA ALA A 166 -13.08 9.25 -2.09
C ALA A 166 -12.86 8.75 -0.65
N THR A 167 -11.87 7.88 -0.44
CA THR A 167 -11.51 7.37 0.89
C THR A 167 -10.99 8.49 1.79
N ILE A 168 -10.09 9.34 1.28
CA ILE A 168 -9.57 10.48 2.04
C ILE A 168 -10.70 11.46 2.38
N ARG A 169 -11.59 11.79 1.42
CA ARG A 169 -12.74 12.64 1.66
C ARG A 169 -13.63 12.11 2.78
N ARG A 170 -13.94 10.80 2.78
CA ARG A 170 -14.72 10.18 3.86
C ARG A 170 -14.01 10.25 5.21
N ARG A 171 -12.69 10.08 5.24
CA ARG A 171 -11.90 10.21 6.46
C ARG A 171 -11.94 11.64 7.00
N LEU A 172 -11.74 12.64 6.14
CA LEU A 172 -11.79 14.06 6.52
C LEU A 172 -13.18 14.45 7.00
N GLN A 173 -14.23 14.02 6.30
CA GLN A 173 -15.61 14.24 6.72
C GLN A 173 -15.89 13.64 8.10
N PHE A 174 -15.44 12.40 8.34
CA PHE A 174 -15.60 11.77 9.65
C PHE A 174 -14.90 12.54 10.77
N CYS A 175 -13.71 13.08 10.51
CA CYS A 175 -13.02 13.95 11.46
C CYS A 175 -13.78 15.27 11.66
N LEU A 176 -14.21 15.91 10.58
CA LEU A 176 -14.97 17.16 10.61
C LEU A 176 -16.29 17.03 11.38
N ASP A 177 -17.01 15.93 11.20
CA ASP A 177 -18.25 15.64 11.91
C ASP A 177 -17.98 15.51 13.42
N LYS A 178 -16.93 14.79 13.81
CA LYS A 178 -16.52 14.67 15.23
C LYS A 178 -16.13 16.00 15.85
N VAL A 179 -15.33 16.79 15.13
CA VAL A 179 -14.91 18.12 15.59
C VAL A 179 -16.13 19.03 15.73
N SER A 180 -17.04 18.99 14.77
CA SER A 180 -18.29 19.78 14.79
C SER A 180 -19.21 19.39 15.95
N ASP A 181 -19.39 18.09 16.19
CA ASP A 181 -20.17 17.57 17.32
C ASP A 181 -19.55 18.00 18.66
N ARG A 182 -18.22 17.96 18.76
CA ARG A 182 -17.51 18.37 19.97
C ARG A 182 -17.63 19.87 20.21
N LEU A 183 -17.40 20.70 19.18
CA LEU A 183 -17.60 22.15 19.24
C LEU A 183 -19.04 22.51 19.61
N HIS A 184 -20.02 21.77 19.10
CA HIS A 184 -21.43 21.94 19.45
C HIS A 184 -21.66 21.72 20.94
N ILE A 185 -21.09 20.67 21.54
CA ILE A 185 -21.18 20.44 22.99
C ILE A 185 -20.47 21.56 23.77
N LEU A 186 -19.24 21.93 23.39
CA LEU A 186 -18.46 22.97 24.07
C LEU A 186 -19.18 24.32 24.06
N SER A 187 -19.85 24.68 22.95
CA SER A 187 -20.64 25.91 22.88
C SER A 187 -21.81 25.93 23.88
N GLY A 188 -22.46 24.78 24.10
CA GLY A 188 -23.50 24.63 25.11
C GLY A 188 -22.96 24.76 26.53
N LEU A 189 -21.81 24.16 26.81
CA LEU A 189 -21.13 24.29 28.11
C LEU A 189 -20.72 25.74 28.38
N MET A 190 -20.22 26.47 27.39
CA MET A 190 -19.83 27.87 27.52
C MET A 190 -21.02 28.77 27.92
N ILE A 191 -22.21 28.53 27.36
CA ILE A 191 -23.43 29.27 27.73
C ILE A 191 -23.77 29.06 29.22
N VAL A 192 -23.50 27.86 29.76
CA VAL A 192 -23.71 27.54 31.17
C VAL A 192 -22.71 28.26 32.06
N PHE A 193 -21.42 28.29 31.72
CA PHE A 193 -20.42 29.04 32.50
C PHE A 193 -20.75 30.53 32.62
N LEU A 194 -21.35 31.12 31.58
CA LEU A 194 -21.82 32.51 31.61
C LEU A 194 -23.08 32.72 32.48
N ASN A 195 -23.83 31.65 32.80
CA ASN A 195 -25.14 31.73 33.47
C ASN A 195 -25.31 30.68 34.60
N ILE A 196 -24.24 30.35 35.32
CA ILE A 196 -24.20 29.22 36.29
C ILE A 196 -25.35 29.30 37.30
N ASP A 197 -25.55 30.47 37.93
CA ASP A 197 -26.57 30.64 38.97
C ASP A 197 -27.98 30.33 38.46
N LYS A 198 -28.30 30.81 37.25
CA LYS A 198 -29.61 30.58 36.62
C LYS A 198 -29.81 29.12 36.23
N VAL A 199 -28.76 28.44 35.79
CA VAL A 199 -28.80 27.02 35.43
C VAL A 199 -29.01 26.16 36.68
N ILE A 200 -28.28 26.43 37.76
CA ILE A 200 -28.46 25.75 39.05
C ILE A 200 -29.87 25.96 39.61
N GLN A 201 -30.40 27.19 39.51
CA GLN A 201 -31.76 27.49 39.95
C GLN A 201 -32.81 26.66 39.19
N ILE A 202 -32.66 26.52 37.87
CA ILE A 202 -33.56 25.71 37.03
C ILE A 202 -33.46 24.23 37.41
N ILE A 203 -32.24 23.71 37.60
CA ILE A 203 -32.03 22.30 37.96
C ILE A 203 -32.62 21.96 39.33
N ARG A 204 -32.60 22.91 40.29
CA ARG A 204 -33.11 22.68 41.65
C ARG A 204 -34.62 22.85 41.79
N ASN A 205 -35.24 23.71 40.98
CA ASN A 205 -36.64 24.13 41.20
C ASN A 205 -37.64 23.55 40.19
N GLU A 206 -37.17 22.97 39.09
CA GLU A 206 -38.03 22.41 38.03
C GLU A 206 -37.98 20.88 38.03
N ASP A 207 -39.14 20.22 37.93
CA ASP A 207 -39.22 18.75 37.86
C ASP A 207 -38.61 18.19 36.56
N LYS A 208 -38.63 18.97 35.47
CA LYS A 208 -38.11 18.59 34.14
C LYS A 208 -37.12 19.63 33.62
N PRO A 209 -35.90 19.70 34.19
CA PRO A 209 -34.95 20.78 33.92
C PRO A 209 -34.46 20.78 32.46
N LYS A 210 -34.33 19.61 31.82
CA LYS A 210 -33.89 19.49 30.41
C LYS A 210 -34.73 20.35 29.46
N SER A 211 -36.06 20.25 29.53
CA SER A 211 -36.98 20.99 28.65
C SER A 211 -36.94 22.50 28.87
N VAL A 212 -36.72 22.93 30.12
CA VAL A 212 -36.64 24.35 30.49
C VAL A 212 -35.31 24.96 30.00
N LEU A 213 -34.20 24.22 30.16
CA LEU A 213 -32.88 24.63 29.67
C LEU A 213 -32.86 24.80 28.14
N ILE A 214 -33.45 23.85 27.40
CA ILE A 214 -33.61 23.91 25.95
C ILE A 214 -34.35 25.18 25.53
N LYS A 215 -35.51 25.46 26.13
CA LYS A 215 -36.33 26.63 25.76
C LYS A 215 -35.66 27.94 26.10
N LYS A 216 -35.04 28.04 27.28
CA LYS A 216 -34.51 29.30 27.81
C LYS A 216 -33.18 29.70 27.17
N PHE A 217 -32.29 28.73 26.95
CA PHE A 217 -30.95 28.97 26.42
C PHE A 217 -30.82 28.56 24.95
N LYS A 218 -31.92 28.15 24.30
CA LYS A 218 -31.96 27.69 22.90
C LYS A 218 -30.96 26.55 22.62
N LEU A 219 -30.80 25.67 23.60
CA LEU A 219 -29.88 24.53 23.53
C LEU A 219 -30.50 23.38 22.76
N SER A 220 -29.68 22.60 22.07
CA SER A 220 -30.08 21.30 21.53
C SER A 220 -30.29 20.27 22.65
N ASN A 221 -30.98 19.17 22.32
CA ASN A 221 -31.15 18.04 23.25
C ASN A 221 -29.81 17.49 23.75
N ILE A 222 -28.82 17.35 22.86
CA ILE A 222 -27.49 16.81 23.18
C ILE A 222 -26.73 17.75 24.12
N GLN A 223 -26.76 19.06 23.87
CA GLN A 223 -26.13 20.04 24.75
C GLN A 223 -26.79 20.06 26.14
N ALA A 224 -28.12 20.06 26.20
CA ALA A 224 -28.84 20.06 27.48
C ALA A 224 -28.54 18.82 28.32
N GLU A 225 -28.36 17.67 27.68
CA GLU A 225 -27.96 16.42 28.33
C GLU A 225 -26.52 16.47 28.83
N ALA A 226 -25.57 16.93 28.00
CA ALA A 226 -24.19 17.14 28.41
C ALA A 226 -24.05 18.11 29.60
N ILE A 227 -24.92 19.11 29.68
CA ILE A 227 -24.97 20.06 30.82
C ILE A 227 -25.45 19.38 32.10
N LEU A 228 -26.47 18.53 32.02
CA LEU A 228 -27.00 17.82 33.19
C LEU A 228 -26.02 16.76 33.71
N GLU A 229 -25.16 16.23 32.85
CA GLU A 229 -24.09 15.29 33.22
C GLU A 229 -22.86 15.96 33.84
N LEU A 230 -22.78 17.30 33.85
CA LEU A 230 -21.66 18.02 34.46
C LEU A 230 -21.56 17.73 35.96
N LYS A 231 -20.34 17.40 36.40
CA LYS A 231 -20.02 17.25 37.82
C LYS A 231 -19.78 18.63 38.43
N LEU A 232 -20.18 18.84 39.68
CA LEU A 232 -19.97 20.12 40.39
C LEU A 232 -18.50 20.58 40.39
N ARG A 233 -17.54 19.64 40.49
CA ARG A 233 -16.10 19.95 40.41
C ARG A 233 -15.68 20.57 39.07
N SER A 234 -16.45 20.31 38.01
CA SER A 234 -16.18 20.80 36.66
C SER A 234 -16.65 22.24 36.45
N LEU A 235 -17.31 22.87 37.44
CA LEU A 235 -17.73 24.27 37.41
C LEU A 235 -16.64 25.25 37.87
N ALA A 236 -15.41 24.77 38.12
CA ALA A 236 -14.29 25.62 38.52
C ALA A 236 -13.80 26.48 37.33
N LYS A 237 -13.30 27.69 37.63
CA LYS A 237 -12.75 28.64 36.62
C LYS A 237 -11.60 28.05 35.78
N LEU A 238 -10.87 27.09 36.33
CA LEU A 238 -9.79 26.39 35.62
C LEU A 238 -10.33 25.48 34.50
N GLU A 239 -11.53 24.92 34.67
CA GLU A 239 -12.19 24.10 33.65
C GLU A 239 -12.80 24.98 32.54
N GLU A 240 -13.28 26.18 32.86
CA GLU A 240 -13.72 27.17 31.87
C GLU A 240 -12.58 27.53 30.90
N LEU A 241 -11.39 27.80 31.43
CA LEU A 241 -10.20 28.10 30.61
C LEU A 241 -9.80 26.92 29.71
N LYS A 242 -9.89 25.69 30.22
CA LYS A 242 -9.61 24.47 29.43
C LYS A 242 -10.61 24.29 28.30
N ILE A 243 -11.91 24.46 28.58
CA ILE A 243 -12.98 24.35 27.58
C ILE A 243 -12.80 25.40 26.48
N LYS A 244 -12.41 26.62 26.86
CA LYS A 244 -12.12 27.68 25.90
C LYS A 244 -10.90 27.35 25.03
N ALA A 245 -9.81 26.86 25.62
CA ALA A 245 -8.63 26.45 24.88
C ALA A 245 -8.96 25.29 23.91
N GLU A 246 -9.69 24.27 24.37
CA GLU A 246 -10.16 23.16 23.53
C GLU A 246 -11.05 23.66 22.38
N GLN A 247 -11.94 24.61 22.64
CA GLN A 247 -12.79 25.21 21.62
C GLN A 247 -11.97 25.96 20.57
N ASP A 248 -10.97 26.74 20.99
CA ASP A 248 -10.11 27.51 20.08
C ASP A 248 -9.27 26.56 19.19
N GLU A 249 -8.69 25.50 19.76
CA GLU A 249 -7.94 24.47 19.04
C GLU A 249 -8.82 23.74 18.01
N LEU A 250 -9.99 23.26 18.42
CA LEU A 250 -10.92 22.54 17.54
C LEU A 250 -11.51 23.45 16.45
N THR A 251 -11.63 24.75 16.71
CA THR A 251 -12.08 25.71 15.69
C THR A 251 -11.02 25.88 14.61
N GLN A 252 -9.74 25.96 14.99
CA GLN A 252 -8.63 25.97 14.02
C GLN A 252 -8.56 24.67 13.22
N GLU A 253 -8.67 23.51 13.88
CA GLU A 253 -8.69 22.21 13.21
C GLU A 253 -9.87 22.12 12.22
N LYS A 254 -11.05 22.61 12.59
CA LYS A 254 -12.21 22.66 11.70
C LYS A 254 -11.93 23.50 10.45
N GLU A 255 -11.38 24.70 10.61
CA GLU A 255 -11.04 25.58 9.49
C GLU A 255 -9.99 24.98 8.55
N GLU A 256 -9.06 24.18 9.09
CA GLU A 256 -8.10 23.44 8.27
C GLU A 256 -8.74 22.28 7.50
N LEU A 257 -9.67 21.55 8.13
CA LEU A 257 -10.39 20.44 7.49
C LEU A 257 -11.39 20.88 6.42
N GLU A 258 -11.90 22.11 6.50
CA GLU A 258 -12.83 22.69 5.52
C GLU A 258 -12.14 23.25 4.26
N LYS A 259 -10.81 23.49 4.31
CA LYS A 259 -10.00 23.96 3.17
C LYS A 259 -9.65 22.85 2.19
#